data_AF-A0A7X0XUB2-F1
#
_entry.id   AF-A0A7X0XUB2-F1
#
_cell.length_a   1.000
_cell.length_b   1.000
_cell.length_c   1.000
_cell.angle_alpha   90.00
_cell.angle_beta   90.00
_cell.angle_gamma   90.00
#
_symmetry.space_group_name_H-M   'P 1'
#
loop_
_entity.id
_entity.type
_entity.pdbx_description
1 polymer ?
#
loop_
_entity_poly.entity_id
_entity_poly.type
_entity_poly.pdbx_seq_one_letter_code
_entity_poly.pdbx_strand_id
1 'polypeptide(L)' 'MSKIVFFDVDGTLVGETKEIPASAKQAIAKLKENGVYVAIATGRGPFM' A
#
# COMPACT_ATOMS: atom_id res chain seq x y z
N MET A 1 -18.87 -10.53 -0.27
CA MET A 1 -17.77 -10.81 -1.22
C MET A 1 -16.54 -10.07 -0.72
N SER A 2 -15.44 -10.76 -0.43
CA SER A 2 -14.21 -10.12 0.07
C SER A 2 -13.42 -9.53 -1.10
N LYS A 3 -12.99 -8.27 -0.99
CA LYS A 3 -12.17 -7.57 -2.00
C LYS A 3 -10.77 -7.36 -1.45
N ILE A 4 -9.77 -7.39 -2.32
CA ILE A 4 -8.37 -7.17 -1.96
C ILE A 4 -7.68 -6.29 -3.00
N VAL A 5 -6.76 -5.44 -2.54
CA VAL A 5 -5.88 -4.62 -3.38
C VAL A 5 -4.42 -4.90 -2.98
N PHE A 6 -3.58 -5.09 -3.99
CA PHE A 6 -2.14 -5.27 -3.83
C PHE A 6 -1.42 -4.00 -4.28
N PHE A 7 -0.50 -3.51 -3.47
CA PHE A 7 0.36 -2.38 -3.81
C PHE A 7 1.82 -2.81 -3.85
N ASP A 8 2.51 -2.45 -4.92
CA ASP A 8 3.98 -2.43 -4.92
C ASP A 8 4.50 -1.24 -4.08
N VAL A 9 5.76 -1.30 -3.69
CA VAL A 9 6.42 -0.30 -2.85
C VAL A 9 7.16 0.70 -3.71
N ASP A 10 8.24 0.29 -4.37
CA ASP A 10 9.19 1.18 -5.04
C ASP A 10 8.65 1.68 -6.38
N GLY A 11 8.60 2.99 -6.57
CA GLY A 11 7.99 3.58 -7.76
C GLY A 11 6.46 3.52 -7.78
N THR A 12 5.83 2.95 -6.75
CA THR A 12 4.37 2.89 -6.60
C THR A 12 3.89 3.66 -5.37
N LEU A 13 4.08 3.11 -4.16
CA LEU A 13 3.73 3.82 -2.91
C LEU A 13 4.84 4.77 -2.45
N VAL A 14 6.08 4.46 -2.80
CA VAL A 14 7.29 5.18 -2.43
C VAL A 14 7.89 5.76 -3.70
N GLY A 15 7.74 7.08 -3.88
CA GLY A 15 8.31 7.81 -5.01
C GLY A 15 9.78 8.19 -4.80
N GLU A 16 10.29 9.11 -5.63
CA GLU A 16 11.69 9.56 -5.60
C GLU A 16 12.12 10.14 -4.24
N THR A 17 11.20 10.83 -3.55
CA THR A 17 11.44 11.40 -2.21
C THR A 17 11.57 10.34 -1.12
N LYS A 18 11.35 9.05 -1.46
CA LYS A 18 11.27 7.93 -0.52
C LYS A 18 10.20 8.08 0.56
N GLU A 19 9.24 8.97 0.34
CA GLU A 19 8.11 9.18 1.23
C GLU A 19 6.82 8.65 0.60
N ILE A 20 5.93 8.14 1.47
CA ILE A 20 4.57 7.77 1.06
C ILE A 20 3.69 9.02 1.15
N PRO A 21 3.05 9.45 0.05
CA PRO A 21 2.16 10.62 0.06
C PRO A 21 1.04 10.50 1.10
N ALA A 22 0.68 11.63 1.71
CA ALA A 22 -0.42 11.67 2.69
C ALA A 22 -1.75 11.19 2.09
N SER A 23 -2.01 11.50 0.82
CA SER A 23 -3.18 11.03 0.07
C SER A 23 -3.22 9.51 -0.05
N ALA A 24 -2.08 8.86 -0.30
CA ALA A 24 -1.99 7.41 -0.38
C ALA A 24 -2.28 6.76 0.98
N LYS A 25 -1.77 7.33 2.08
CA LYS A 25 -2.09 6.88 3.45
C LYS A 25 -3.60 6.97 3.74
N GLN A 26 -4.22 8.09 3.37
CA GLN A 26 -5.67 8.29 3.54
C GLN A 26 -6.50 7.30 2.68
N ALA A 27 -6.09 7.06 1.44
CA ALA A 27 -6.76 6.10 0.56
C ALA A 27 -6.68 4.66 1.11
N ILE A 28 -5.50 4.25 1.60
CA ILE A 28 -5.31 2.93 2.23
C ILE A 28 -6.17 2.79 3.49
N ALA A 29 -6.28 3.84 4.32
CA ALA A 29 -7.16 3.83 5.49
C ALA A 29 -8.63 3.61 5.08
N LYS A 30 -9.12 4.37 4.10
CA LYS A 30 -10.50 4.22 3.57
C LYS A 30 -10.75 2.84 2.98
N LEU A 31 -9.77 2.22 2.31
CA LEU A 31 -9.90 0.85 1.81
C LEU A 31 -10.15 -0.13 2.96
N LYS A 32 -9.35 -0.04 4.03
CA LYS A 32 -9.48 -0.88 5.21
C LYS A 32 -10.82 -0.66 5.92
N GLU A 33 -11.24 0.58 6.09
CA GLU A 33 -12.54 0.95 6.68
C GLU A 33 -13.72 0.35 5.89
N ASN A 34 -13.60 0.29 4.56
CA ASN A 34 -14.59 -0.31 3.67
C ASN A 34 -14.50 -1.85 3.59
N GLY A 35 -13.73 -2.50 4.46
CA GLY A 35 -13.58 -3.96 4.48
C GLY A 35 -12.79 -4.53 3.31
N VAL A 36 -12.01 -3.70 2.62
CA VAL A 36 -11.09 -4.13 1.56
C VAL A 36 -9.76 -4.51 2.19
N TYR A 37 -9.30 -5.72 1.92
CA TYR A 37 -7.98 -6.17 2.31
C TYR A 37 -6.92 -5.40 1.52
N VAL A 38 -5.85 -4.99 2.20
CA VAL A 38 -4.72 -4.29 1.59
C VAL A 38 -3.46 -5.09 1.87
N ALA A 39 -2.71 -5.44 0.83
CA ALA A 39 -1.48 -6.20 0.91
C ALA A 39 -0.35 -5.49 0.14
N ILE A 40 0.90 -5.74 0.55
CA ILE A 40 2.08 -5.29 -0.17
C ILE A 40 2.57 -6.44 -1.06
N ALA A 41 2.80 -6.15 -2.34
CA ALA A 41 3.38 -7.07 -3.31
C ALA A 41 4.75 -6.52 -3.72
N THR A 42 5.79 -6.92 -3.00
CA THR A 42 7.15 -6.41 -3.21
C THR A 42 8.16 -7.56 -3.29
N GLY A 43 9.19 -7.38 -4.12
CA GLY A 43 10.37 -8.24 -4.12
C GLY A 43 11.32 -7.97 -2.95
N ARG A 44 11.09 -6.92 -2.15
CA ARG A 44 11.85 -6.70 -0.91
C ARG A 44 11.63 -7.89 0.02
N GLY A 45 12.73 -8.51 0.44
CA GLY A 45 12.67 -9.56 1.46
C GLY A 45 12.05 -9.02 2.76
N PRO A 46 11.49 -9.91 3.60
CA PRO A 46 11.14 -9.52 4.95
C PRO A 46 12.38 -8.89 5.59
N PHE A 47 12.25 -7.67 6.11
CA PHE A 47 13.35 -6.96 6.76
C PHE A 47 13.97 -7.89 7.81
N MET A 48 15.26 -8.22 7.65
CA MET A 48 16.12 -8.69 8.74
C MET A 48 16.53 -7.51 9.61
#